data_AF-A0A4Q1FJR7-F1
#
_entry.id   AF-A0A4Q1FJR7-F1
#
_cell.length_a   1.000
_cell.length_b   1.000
_cell.length_c   1.000
_cell.angle_alpha   90.00
_cell.angle_beta   90.00
_cell.angle_gamma   90.00
#
_symmetry.space_group_name_H-M   'P 1'
#
loop_
_entity.id
_entity.type
_entity.pdbx_description
1 polymer ?
#
loop_
_entity_poly.entity_id
_entity_poly.type
_entity_poly.pdbx_seq_one_letter_code
_entity_poly.pdbx_strand_id
1 'polypeptide(L)'
;MKPQDFYKIYLPALEKAFQNDEVNDGFYVKGPEEYIDSIFLDEVTQYLEENEDAFLEKVAYYFDAKSHYFPSINEIDIDVYKKELRDEILRIKMNLSYI
;
A
#
# COMPACT_ATOMS: atom_id res chain seq x y z
N MET A 1 -12.79 0.38 -12.00
CA MET A 1 -11.66 0.50 -12.97
C MET A 1 -11.07 -0.88 -13.29
N LYS A 2 -10.21 -1.03 -14.32
CA LYS A 2 -9.51 -2.32 -14.57
C LYS A 2 -8.35 -2.51 -13.58
N PRO A 3 -8.01 -3.75 -13.18
CA PRO A 3 -6.91 -4.00 -12.24
C PRO A 3 -5.56 -3.39 -12.65
N GLN A 4 -5.22 -3.44 -13.94
CA GLN A 4 -3.96 -2.88 -14.43
C GLN A 4 -3.89 -1.36 -14.29
N ASP A 5 -5.01 -0.68 -14.54
CA ASP A 5 -5.08 0.78 -14.44
C ASP A 5 -5.05 1.20 -12.97
N PHE A 6 -5.73 0.43 -12.10
CA PHE A 6 -5.63 0.59 -10.64
C PHE A 6 -4.18 0.53 -10.16
N TYR A 7 -3.47 -0.56 -10.47
CA TYR A 7 -2.11 -0.75 -9.98
C TYR A 7 -1.10 0.25 -10.57
N LYS A 8 -1.34 0.83 -11.75
CA LYS A 8 -0.53 1.93 -12.28
C LYS A 8 -0.63 3.21 -11.44
N ILE A 9 -1.76 3.42 -10.75
CA ILE A 9 -2.00 4.60 -9.89
C ILE A 9 -1.61 4.27 -8.44
N TYR A 10 -2.05 3.11 -7.95
CA TYR A 10 -1.91 2.71 -6.56
C TYR A 10 -0.47 2.40 -6.16
N LEU A 11 0.31 1.69 -6.99
CA LEU A 11 1.67 1.30 -6.61
C LEU A 11 2.62 2.49 -6.40
N PRO A 12 2.67 3.52 -7.29
CA PRO A 12 3.46 4.72 -7.02
C PRO A 12 3.05 5.44 -5.74
N ALA A 13 1.75 5.50 -5.44
CA ALA A 13 1.24 6.12 -4.23
C ALA A 13 1.66 5.35 -2.97
N LEU A 14 1.58 4.02 -3.02
CA LEU A 14 2.06 3.13 -1.95
C LEU A 14 3.57 3.26 -1.70
N GLU A 15 4.37 3.35 -2.76
CA GLU A 15 5.81 3.58 -2.60
C GLU A 15 6.11 4.92 -1.93
N LYS A 16 5.33 5.96 -2.25
CA LYS A 16 5.45 7.27 -1.61
C LYS A 16 5.00 7.22 -0.15
N ALA A 17 3.95 6.48 0.18
CA ALA A 17 3.54 6.23 1.55
C ALA A 17 4.67 5.57 2.36
N PHE A 18 5.32 4.53 1.82
CA PHE A 18 6.48 3.90 2.46
C PHE A 18 7.75 4.76 2.58
N GLN A 19 7.84 5.87 1.85
CA GLN A 19 8.92 6.85 2.02
C GLN A 19 8.63 7.85 3.13
N ASN A 20 7.37 7.96 3.54
CA ASN A 20 6.89 8.95 4.50
C ASN A 20 6.33 8.32 5.79
N ASP A 21 6.39 7.00 5.93
CA ASP A 21 5.81 6.25 7.05
C ASP A 21 6.65 6.30 8.33
N GLU A 22 7.86 6.88 8.27
CA GLU A 22 8.72 7.20 9.42
C GLU A 22 8.72 8.69 9.77
N VAL A 23 7.98 9.52 9.03
CA VAL A 23 7.89 10.95 9.33
C VAL A 23 7.15 11.12 10.67
N ASN A 24 7.68 11.98 11.55
CA ASN A 24 7.17 12.21 12.92
C ASN A 24 7.15 10.93 13.80
N ASP A 25 8.18 10.09 13.69
CA ASP A 25 8.30 8.83 14.47
C ASP A 25 7.16 7.83 14.21
N GLY A 26 6.46 7.93 13.08
CA GLY A 26 5.26 7.12 12.81
C GLY A 26 3.98 7.69 13.39
N PHE A 27 4.00 8.92 13.91
CA PHE A 27 2.77 9.65 14.23
C PHE A 27 2.11 10.13 12.93
N TYR A 28 0.82 9.84 12.76
CA TYR A 28 0.05 10.27 11.59
C TYR A 28 0.54 9.65 10.27
N VAL A 29 0.79 8.33 10.29
CA VAL A 29 1.13 7.57 9.07
C VAL A 29 -0.01 7.71 8.06
N LYS A 30 0.37 8.13 6.85
CA LYS A 30 -0.55 8.29 5.73
C LYS A 30 -0.50 7.06 4.85
N GLY A 31 -1.67 6.46 4.60
CA GLY A 31 -1.83 5.38 3.64
C GLY A 31 -1.62 5.84 2.19
N PRO A 32 -1.56 4.91 1.23
CA PRO A 32 -1.42 5.22 -0.19
C PRO A 32 -2.44 6.23 -0.74
N GLU A 33 -3.68 6.20 -0.25
CA GLU A 33 -4.79 7.06 -0.68
C GLU A 33 -4.46 8.56 -0.56
N GLU A 34 -3.69 8.94 0.45
CA GLU A 34 -3.24 10.33 0.69
C GLU A 34 -2.23 10.85 -0.35
N TYR A 35 -1.69 9.96 -1.17
CA TYR A 35 -0.69 10.26 -2.20
C TYR A 35 -1.23 10.12 -3.62
N ILE A 36 -2.52 9.81 -3.76
CA ILE A 36 -3.22 9.69 -5.03
C ILE A 36 -3.77 11.07 -5.44
N ASP A 37 -3.70 11.37 -6.74
CA ASP A 37 -4.32 12.59 -7.28
C ASP A 37 -5.84 12.53 -7.07
N SER A 38 -6.43 13.62 -6.61
CA SER A 38 -7.86 13.68 -6.27
C SER A 38 -8.76 13.33 -7.45
N ILE A 39 -8.30 13.51 -8.69
CA ILE A 39 -9.07 13.10 -9.87
C ILE A 39 -9.28 11.58 -10.00
N PHE A 40 -8.44 10.77 -9.35
CA PHE A 40 -8.51 9.31 -9.37
C PHE A 40 -8.98 8.72 -8.04
N LEU A 41 -9.08 9.53 -6.98
CA LEU A 41 -9.30 9.03 -5.62
C LEU A 41 -10.63 8.28 -5.48
N ASP A 42 -11.72 8.81 -6.06
CA ASP A 42 -13.03 8.15 -6.01
C ASP A 42 -13.01 6.78 -6.71
N GLU A 43 -12.39 6.70 -7.89
CA GLU A 43 -12.31 5.45 -8.66
C GLU A 43 -11.43 4.39 -7.97
N VAL A 44 -10.32 4.83 -7.37
CA VAL A 44 -9.43 3.95 -6.59
C VAL A 44 -10.14 3.46 -5.33
N THR A 45 -10.82 4.35 -4.62
CA THR A 45 -11.54 4.01 -3.39
C THR A 45 -12.63 2.98 -3.68
N GLN A 46 -13.44 3.21 -4.72
CA GLN A 46 -14.43 2.24 -5.15
C GLN A 46 -13.78 0.89 -5.54
N TYR A 47 -12.64 0.91 -6.22
CA TYR A 47 -11.94 -0.33 -6.55
C TYR A 47 -11.50 -1.09 -5.29
N LEU A 48 -10.95 -0.41 -4.29
CA LEU A 48 -10.55 -1.02 -3.00
C LEU A 48 -11.73 -1.62 -2.26
N GLU A 49 -12.90 -0.97 -2.29
CA GLU A 49 -14.13 -1.48 -1.66
C GLU A 49 -14.68 -2.72 -2.38
N GLU A 50 -14.59 -2.75 -3.71
CA GLU A 50 -15.15 -3.83 -4.54
C GLU A 50 -14.20 -5.01 -4.72
N ASN A 51 -12.90 -4.82 -4.49
CA ASN A 51 -11.86 -5.79 -4.79
C ASN A 51 -10.98 -6.00 -3.55
N GLU A 52 -11.15 -7.17 -2.95
CA GLU A 52 -10.29 -7.64 -1.87
C GLU A 52 -9.29 -8.63 -2.46
N ASP A 53 -8.00 -8.29 -2.40
CA ASP A 53 -6.93 -9.24 -2.69
C ASP A 53 -5.91 -9.26 -1.54
N ALA A 54 -5.19 -10.38 -1.44
CA ALA A 54 -4.28 -10.63 -0.32
C ALA A 54 -3.15 -9.59 -0.22
N PHE A 55 -2.76 -8.95 -1.32
CA PHE A 55 -1.74 -7.90 -1.28
C PHE A 55 -2.33 -6.62 -0.67
N LEU A 56 -3.52 -6.21 -1.11
CA LEU A 56 -4.21 -5.03 -0.57
C LEU A 56 -4.54 -5.18 0.92
N GLU A 57 -4.96 -6.38 1.35
CA GLU A 57 -5.20 -6.69 2.75
C GLU A 57 -3.91 -6.55 3.58
N LYS A 58 -2.78 -7.05 3.07
CA LYS A 58 -1.49 -6.90 3.75
C LYS A 58 -1.08 -5.43 3.87
N VAL A 59 -1.31 -4.63 2.83
CA VAL A 59 -1.05 -3.18 2.85
C VAL A 59 -1.89 -2.51 3.94
N ALA A 60 -3.19 -2.84 4.04
CA ALA A 60 -4.07 -2.31 5.08
C ALA A 60 -3.54 -2.66 6.49
N TYR A 61 -3.17 -3.92 6.74
CA TYR A 61 -2.59 -4.33 8.03
C TYR A 61 -1.30 -3.59 8.36
N TYR A 62 -0.44 -3.34 7.37
CA TYR A 62 0.80 -2.59 7.59
C TYR A 62 0.55 -1.17 8.09
N PHE A 63 -0.32 -0.43 7.39
CA PHE A 63 -0.60 0.96 7.75
C PHE A 63 -1.40 1.07 9.05
N ASP A 64 -2.32 0.15 9.31
CA ASP A 64 -3.02 0.06 10.60
C ASP A 64 -2.02 -0.17 11.74
N ALA A 65 -1.15 -1.18 11.62
CA ALA A 65 -0.16 -1.49 12.64
C ALA A 65 0.84 -0.36 12.87
N LYS A 66 1.35 0.26 11.81
CA LYS A 66 2.25 1.41 11.92
C LYS A 66 1.58 2.60 12.60
N SER A 67 0.32 2.90 12.30
CA SER A 67 -0.43 4.00 12.94
C SER A 67 -0.65 3.80 14.44
N HIS A 68 -0.62 2.54 14.90
CA HIS A 68 -0.74 2.15 16.31
C HIS A 68 0.61 1.82 16.98
N TYR A 69 1.74 2.06 16.29
CA TYR A 69 3.08 1.75 16.78
C TYR A 69 3.30 0.27 17.14
N PHE A 70 2.57 -0.63 16.50
CA PHE A 70 2.79 -2.05 16.71
C PHE A 70 4.13 -2.48 16.10
N PRO A 71 4.99 -3.18 16.86
CA PRO A 71 6.30 -3.59 16.37
C PRO A 71 6.22 -4.79 15.42
N SER A 72 5.06 -5.46 15.33
CA SER A 72 4.89 -6.68 14.55
C SER A 72 3.44 -6.92 14.14
N ILE A 73 3.24 -7.65 13.04
CA ILE A 73 1.95 -8.17 12.57
C ILE A 73 2.05 -9.70 12.54
N ASN A 74 1.20 -10.41 13.28
CA ASN A 74 1.23 -11.88 13.36
C ASN A 74 2.65 -12.44 13.65
N GLU A 75 3.34 -11.88 14.64
CA GLU A 75 4.73 -12.23 15.03
C GLU A 75 5.82 -11.88 14.00
N ILE A 76 5.47 -11.30 12.85
CA ILE A 76 6.41 -10.81 11.85
C ILE A 76 6.77 -9.37 12.21
N ASP A 77 8.07 -9.12 12.41
CA ASP A 77 8.61 -7.77 12.61
C ASP A 77 8.15 -6.81 11.52
N ILE A 78 7.77 -5.59 11.91
CA ILE A 78 7.12 -4.64 11.02
C ILE A 78 8.02 -4.21 9.84
N ASP A 79 9.34 -4.20 10.01
CA ASP A 79 10.27 -3.83 8.94
C ASP A 79 10.49 -4.99 7.98
N VAL A 80 10.46 -6.23 8.49
CA VAL A 80 10.40 -7.45 7.66
C VAL A 80 9.12 -7.47 6.83
N TYR A 81 7.98 -7.17 7.46
CA TYR A 81 6.68 -7.09 6.79
C TYR A 81 6.67 -6.04 5.67
N LYS A 82 7.22 -4.84 5.93
CA LYS A 82 7.40 -3.78 4.92
C LYS A 82 8.23 -4.27 3.74
N LYS A 83 9.31 -5.02 4.01
CA LYS A 83 10.17 -5.56 2.96
C LYS A 83 9.44 -6.57 2.08
N GLU A 84 8.64 -7.45 2.65
CA GLU A 84 7.81 -8.39 1.89
C GLU A 84 6.82 -7.67 0.97
N LEU A 85 6.17 -6.61 1.47
CA LEU A 85 5.31 -5.76 0.64
C LEU A 85 6.07 -5.13 -0.53
N ARG A 86 7.31 -4.65 -0.31
CA ARG A 86 8.15 -4.11 -1.39
C ARG A 86 8.50 -5.18 -2.43
N ASP A 87 8.79 -6.40 -2.01
CA ASP A 87 9.06 -7.51 -2.93
C ASP A 87 7.80 -7.88 -3.75
N GLU A 88 6.60 -7.82 -3.15
CA GLU A 88 5.33 -8.01 -3.87
C GLU A 88 5.06 -6.90 -4.88
N ILE A 89 5.32 -5.63 -4.54
CA ILE A 89 5.25 -4.50 -5.50
C ILE A 89 6.11 -4.78 -6.74
N LEU A 90 7.34 -5.25 -6.55
CA LEU A 90 8.23 -5.57 -7.67
C LEU A 90 7.65 -6.68 -8.55
N ARG A 91 7.06 -7.73 -7.96
CA ARG A 91 6.40 -8.81 -8.70
C ARG A 91 5.20 -8.31 -9.50
N ILE A 92 4.36 -7.46 -8.90
CA ILE A 92 3.20 -6.87 -9.59
C ILE A 92 3.68 -6.01 -10.76
N LYS A 93 4.68 -5.14 -10.55
CA LYS A 93 5.26 -4.30 -11.61
C LYS A 93 5.85 -5.12 -12.76
N MET A 94 6.53 -6.22 -12.46
CA MET A 94 7.02 -7.14 -13.49
C MET A 94 5.85 -7.69 -14.31
N ASN A 95 4.82 -8.22 -13.65
CA ASN A 95 3.64 -8.76 -14.34
C ASN A 95 2.94 -7.71 -15.21
N LEU A 96 2.82 -6.47 -14.74
CA LEU A 96 2.25 -5.36 -15.52
C LEU A 96 3.08 -4.98 -16.76
N SER A 97 4.38 -5.23 -16.73
CA SER A 97 5.29 -4.91 -17.85
C SER A 97 5.24 -5.96 -18.98
N TYR A 98 4.64 -7.13 -18.71
CA TYR A 98 4.48 -8.22 -19.67
C TYR A 98 3.07 -8.29 -20.29
N ILE A 99 2.21 -7.29 -20.05
CA ILE A 99 0.85 -7.19 -20.60
C ILE A 99 0.75 -5.95 -21.48
#